data_AF-A0A8H5VNJ4-F1
#
_entry.id   AF-A0A8H5VNJ4-F1
#
_cell.length_a   1.000
_cell.length_b   1.000
_cell.length_c   1.000
_cell.angle_alpha   90.00
_cell.angle_beta   90.00
_cell.angle_gamma   90.00
#
_symmetry.space_group_name_H-M   'P 1'
#
loop_
_entity.id
_entity.type
_entity.pdbx_description
1 polymer ?
#
loop_
_entity_poly.entity_id
_entity_poly.type
_entity_poly.pdbx_seq_one_letter_code
_entity_poly.pdbx_strand_id
1 'polypeptide(L)'
;MKTPVPMPTARQAELHDRYKQYLRLECEGPPIEVLKAAKALVKEEGLNPYHAVHLHMKLAEIPEIGICHAKEGVRILTQLRETDDSKSIIMELEEATKIMEERQKIEEDQLEDYKTMTLKCKESTIRNRCIGYFSYLEQD
;
A
#
# COMPACT_ATOMS: atom_id res chain seq x y z
N MET A 1 -11.70 -36.08 -8.72
CA MET A 1 -11.38 -36.00 -7.29
C MET A 1 -10.79 -34.63 -7.03
N LYS A 2 -11.29 -33.84 -6.08
CA LYS A 2 -10.65 -32.57 -5.71
C LYS A 2 -9.38 -32.90 -4.93
N THR A 3 -8.24 -32.42 -5.40
CA THR A 3 -6.98 -32.46 -4.67
C THR A 3 -7.21 -31.79 -3.31
N PRO A 4 -6.76 -32.38 -2.18
CA PRO A 4 -6.87 -31.74 -0.88
C PRO A 4 -6.19 -30.37 -0.94
N VAL A 5 -6.84 -29.33 -0.44
CA VAL A 5 -6.20 -28.02 -0.31
C VAL A 5 -5.03 -28.19 0.65
N PRO A 6 -3.79 -27.78 0.26
CA PRO A 6 -2.66 -27.86 1.16
C PRO A 6 -2.95 -27.11 2.45
N MET A 7 -2.68 -27.73 3.59
CA MET A 7 -2.78 -27.07 4.89
C MET A 7 -1.86 -25.83 4.88
N PRO A 8 -2.35 -24.66 5.34
CA PRO A 8 -1.48 -23.50 5.54
C PRO A 8 -0.32 -23.88 6.46
N THR A 9 0.88 -23.42 6.13
CA THR A 9 1.99 -23.49 7.08
C THR A 9 1.64 -22.71 8.35
N ALA A 10 2.24 -23.07 9.49
CA ALA A 10 2.03 -22.34 10.75
C ALA A 10 2.30 -20.83 10.58
N ARG A 11 3.27 -20.48 9.73
CA ARG A 11 3.59 -19.10 9.36
C ARG A 11 2.48 -18.41 8.56
N GLN A 12 1.90 -19.09 7.57
CA GLN A 12 0.78 -18.54 6.80
C GLN A 12 -0.47 -18.31 7.67
N ALA A 13 -0.73 -19.20 8.62
CA ALA A 13 -1.82 -19.04 9.58
C ALA A 13 -1.59 -17.82 10.49
N GLU A 14 -0.37 -17.67 11.03
CA GLU A 14 0.02 -16.51 11.84
C GLU A 14 -0.17 -15.18 11.07
N LEU A 15 0.32 -15.11 9.83
CA LEU A 15 0.22 -13.90 9.01
C LEU A 15 -1.23 -13.56 8.64
N HIS A 16 -2.06 -14.59 8.40
CA HIS A 16 -3.48 -14.40 8.17
C HIS A 16 -4.20 -13.86 9.43
N ASP A 17 -3.86 -14.35 10.61
CA ASP A 17 -4.42 -13.85 11.88
C ASP A 17 -3.97 -12.42 12.17
N ARG A 18 -2.70 -12.07 11.90
CA ARG A 18 -2.21 -10.69 11.96
C ARG A 18 -2.92 -9.78 10.96
N TYR A 19 -3.20 -10.25 9.76
CA TYR A 19 -3.98 -9.50 8.77
C TYR A 19 -5.42 -9.28 9.24
N LYS A 20 -6.06 -10.27 9.86
CA LYS A 20 -7.38 -10.09 10.49
C LYS A 20 -7.36 -9.06 11.61
N GLN A 21 -6.29 -9.02 12.41
CA GLN A 21 -6.11 -7.97 13.41
C GLN A 21 -5.95 -6.60 12.75
N TYR A 22 -5.19 -6.51 11.66
CA TYR A 22 -5.09 -5.30 10.85
C TYR A 22 -6.46 -4.84 10.35
N LEU A 23 -7.29 -5.73 9.80
CA LEU A 23 -8.63 -5.34 9.31
C LEU A 23 -9.51 -4.76 10.42
N ARG A 24 -9.45 -5.32 11.64
CA ARG A 24 -10.17 -4.75 12.79
C ARG A 24 -9.64 -3.36 13.13
N LEU A 25 -8.32 -3.20 13.13
CA LEU A 25 -7.68 -1.91 13.36
C LEU A 25 -8.04 -0.90 12.27
N GLU A 26 -8.15 -1.32 11.01
CA GLU A 26 -8.55 -0.46 9.90
C GLU A 26 -9.99 0.04 10.04
N CYS A 27 -10.89 -0.78 10.63
CA CYS A 27 -12.27 -0.38 10.87
C CYS A 27 -12.46 0.52 12.09
N GLU A 28 -11.70 0.28 13.18
CA GLU A 28 -12.00 0.85 14.51
C GLU A 28 -10.84 1.65 15.11
N GLY A 29 -9.66 1.57 14.50
CA GLY A 29 -8.42 2.08 15.07
C GLY A 29 -8.05 3.48 14.60
N PRO A 30 -7.13 4.16 15.32
CA PRO A 30 -6.61 5.45 14.89
C PRO A 30 -5.88 5.32 13.54
N PRO A 31 -6.10 6.24 12.58
CA PRO A 31 -5.50 6.14 11.24
C PRO A 31 -3.97 5.96 11.24
N ILE A 32 -3.26 6.61 12.17
CA ILE A 32 -1.80 6.47 12.30
C ILE A 32 -1.40 5.03 12.68
N GLU A 33 -2.14 4.39 13.59
CA GLU A 33 -1.85 3.02 14.01
C GLU A 33 -2.16 2.02 12.89
N VAL A 34 -3.21 2.29 12.09
CA VAL A 34 -3.50 1.52 10.86
C VAL A 34 -2.31 1.56 9.90
N LEU A 35 -1.77 2.75 9.61
CA LEU A 35 -0.63 2.90 8.70
C LEU A 35 0.65 2.25 9.24
N LYS A 36 0.90 2.35 10.55
CA LYS A 36 2.03 1.63 11.19
C LYS A 36 1.89 0.12 11.05
N ALA A 37 0.69 -0.41 11.30
CA ALA A 37 0.42 -1.83 11.17
C ALA A 37 0.57 -2.30 9.72
N ALA A 38 -0.01 -1.57 8.75
CA ALA A 38 0.16 -1.86 7.32
C ALA A 38 1.65 -1.94 6.97
N LYS A 39 2.43 -0.90 7.28
CA LYS A 39 3.87 -0.84 6.99
C LYS A 39 4.67 -1.98 7.62
N ALA A 40 4.27 -2.47 8.79
CA ALA A 40 4.89 -3.62 9.41
C ALA A 40 4.55 -4.92 8.68
N LEU A 41 3.28 -5.12 8.32
CA LEU A 41 2.81 -6.36 7.68
C LEU A 41 3.34 -6.54 6.25
N VAL A 42 3.48 -5.49 5.43
CA VAL A 42 3.95 -5.65 4.02
C VAL A 42 5.37 -6.19 3.94
N LYS A 43 6.17 -6.04 5.00
CA LYS A 43 7.54 -6.54 5.08
C LYS A 43 7.63 -8.02 5.42
N GLU A 44 6.53 -8.65 5.78
CA GLU A 44 6.51 -10.04 6.22
C GLU A 44 6.58 -10.98 5.01
N GLU A 45 7.63 -11.80 4.97
CA GLU A 45 7.76 -12.84 3.95
C GLU A 45 6.64 -13.89 4.08
N GLY A 46 6.04 -14.25 2.94
CA GLY A 46 4.96 -15.24 2.88
C GLY A 46 3.57 -14.67 3.16
N LEU A 47 3.41 -13.34 3.22
CA LEU A 47 2.10 -12.71 3.25
C LEU A 47 1.31 -13.11 1.99
N ASN A 48 0.02 -13.39 2.16
CA ASN A 48 -0.86 -13.69 1.06
C ASN A 48 -0.87 -12.51 0.05
N PRO A 49 -0.68 -12.74 -1.25
CA PRO A 49 -0.59 -11.66 -2.24
C PRO A 49 -1.82 -10.72 -2.27
N TYR A 50 -3.03 -11.23 -2.07
CA TYR A 50 -4.25 -10.41 -2.01
C TYR A 50 -4.22 -9.48 -0.79
N HIS A 51 -3.74 -9.98 0.35
CA HIS A 51 -3.56 -9.14 1.55
C HIS A 51 -2.45 -8.11 1.33
N ALA A 52 -1.35 -8.51 0.68
CA ALA A 52 -0.26 -7.61 0.37
C ALA A 52 -0.73 -6.45 -0.52
N VAL A 53 -1.53 -6.72 -1.56
CA VAL A 53 -2.14 -5.69 -2.41
C VAL A 53 -2.93 -4.69 -1.57
N HIS A 54 -3.86 -5.17 -0.72
CA HIS A 54 -4.65 -4.28 0.15
C HIS A 54 -3.77 -3.33 0.98
N LEU A 55 -2.73 -3.87 1.62
CA LEU A 55 -1.82 -3.08 2.45
C LEU A 55 -0.97 -2.10 1.61
N HIS A 56 -0.49 -2.53 0.44
CA HIS A 56 0.25 -1.67 -0.47
C HIS A 56 -0.64 -0.52 -0.99
N MET A 57 -1.88 -0.80 -1.36
CA MET A 57 -2.83 0.23 -1.78
C MET A 57 -3.16 1.19 -0.64
N LYS A 58 -3.25 0.72 0.61
CA LYS A 58 -3.40 1.61 1.77
C LYS A 58 -2.21 2.53 1.96
N LEU A 59 -0.98 2.01 1.83
CA LEU A 59 0.24 2.82 1.95
C LEU A 59 0.50 3.72 0.74
N ALA A 60 -0.13 3.43 -0.41
CA ALA A 60 -0.08 4.27 -1.60
C ALA A 60 -0.69 5.67 -1.35
N GLU A 61 -1.53 5.81 -0.33
CA GLU A 61 -2.14 7.08 0.08
C GLU A 61 -1.12 8.07 0.65
N ILE A 62 -0.05 7.58 1.27
CA ILE A 62 0.92 8.38 2.02
C ILE A 62 1.81 9.16 1.03
N PRO A 63 1.95 10.49 1.20
CA PRO A 63 2.94 11.27 0.46
C PRO A 63 4.36 10.71 0.62
N GLU A 64 5.24 10.98 -0.35
CA GLU A 64 6.65 10.53 -0.41
C GLU A 64 6.88 9.03 -0.63
N ILE A 65 6.04 8.15 -0.10
CA ILE A 65 6.21 6.69 -0.24
C ILE A 65 5.15 6.06 -1.16
N GLY A 66 4.10 6.81 -1.50
CA GLY A 66 2.91 6.28 -2.13
C GLY A 66 3.16 5.63 -3.51
N ILE A 67 4.02 6.23 -4.33
CA ILE A 67 4.37 5.69 -5.66
C ILE A 67 5.05 4.32 -5.58
N CYS A 68 5.96 4.12 -4.62
CA CYS A 68 6.63 2.84 -4.41
C CYS A 68 5.61 1.75 -4.07
N HIS A 69 4.66 2.07 -3.20
CA HIS A 69 3.62 1.12 -2.81
C HIS A 69 2.59 0.87 -3.92
N ALA A 70 2.22 1.89 -4.70
CA ALA A 70 1.33 1.73 -5.85
C ALA A 70 1.96 0.82 -6.93
N LYS A 71 3.26 1.02 -7.24
CA LYS A 71 4.01 0.16 -8.17
C LYS A 71 4.03 -1.30 -7.70
N GLU A 72 4.26 -1.53 -6.41
CA GLU A 72 4.20 -2.89 -5.84
C GLU A 72 2.80 -3.49 -5.90
N GLY A 73 1.74 -2.72 -5.64
CA GLY A 73 0.36 -3.18 -5.79
C GLY A 73 0.05 -3.65 -7.20
N VAL A 74 0.39 -2.84 -8.22
CA VAL A 74 0.26 -3.19 -9.64
C VAL A 74 1.10 -4.43 -9.99
N ARG A 75 2.34 -4.53 -9.50
CA ARG A 75 3.21 -5.68 -9.73
C ARG A 75 2.57 -6.96 -9.21
N ILE A 76 2.07 -6.96 -7.97
CA ILE A 76 1.46 -8.13 -7.34
C ILE A 76 0.15 -8.52 -8.06
N LEU A 77 -0.70 -7.56 -8.41
CA LEU A 77 -1.94 -7.81 -9.15
C LEU A 77 -1.66 -8.37 -10.56
N THR A 78 -0.63 -7.87 -11.23
CA THR A 78 -0.18 -8.41 -12.53
C THR A 78 0.23 -9.87 -12.41
N GLN A 79 0.98 -10.22 -11.35
CA GLN A 79 1.37 -11.61 -11.07
C GLN A 79 0.16 -12.48 -10.71
N LEU A 80 -0.77 -11.96 -9.90
CA LEU A 80 -1.99 -12.69 -9.53
C LEU A 80 -2.83 -13.03 -10.76
N ARG A 81 -2.95 -12.08 -11.71
CA ARG A 81 -3.70 -12.27 -12.95
C ARG A 81 -3.21 -13.45 -13.79
N GLU A 82 -1.92 -13.79 -13.72
CA GLU A 82 -1.38 -14.98 -14.40
C GLU A 82 -1.99 -16.29 -13.89
N THR A 83 -2.48 -16.29 -12.65
CA THR A 83 -3.05 -17.46 -11.96
C THR A 83 -4.54 -17.36 -11.67
N ASP A 84 -5.08 -16.14 -11.63
CA ASP A 84 -6.48 -15.79 -11.34
C ASP A 84 -6.91 -14.60 -12.22
N ASP A 85 -7.41 -14.89 -13.43
CA ASP A 85 -7.94 -13.89 -14.37
C ASP A 85 -9.41 -13.56 -14.08
N SER A 86 -9.79 -13.50 -12.79
CA SER A 86 -11.14 -13.13 -12.39
C SER A 86 -11.41 -11.64 -12.67
N LYS A 87 -12.70 -11.32 -12.85
CA LYS A 87 -13.15 -9.93 -13.01
C LYS A 87 -12.73 -9.04 -11.84
N SER A 88 -12.61 -9.60 -10.62
CA SER A 88 -12.14 -8.86 -9.44
C SER A 88 -10.71 -8.38 -9.63
N ILE A 89 -9.79 -9.29 -9.99
CA ILE A 89 -8.38 -8.97 -10.21
C ILE A 89 -8.20 -7.95 -11.33
N ILE A 90 -8.98 -8.07 -12.41
CA ILE A 90 -8.94 -7.10 -13.52
C ILE A 90 -9.35 -5.70 -13.02
N MET A 91 -10.45 -5.59 -12.28
CA MET A 91 -10.92 -4.31 -11.75
C MET A 91 -9.95 -3.71 -10.73
N GLU A 92 -9.40 -4.54 -9.84
CA GLU A 92 -8.39 -4.10 -8.87
C GLU A 92 -7.11 -3.63 -9.56
N LEU A 93 -6.68 -4.31 -10.63
CA LEU A 93 -5.52 -3.93 -11.41
C LEU A 93 -5.73 -2.60 -12.16
N GLU A 94 -6.91 -2.39 -12.72
CA GLU A 94 -7.28 -1.12 -13.36
C GLU A 94 -7.22 0.04 -12.34
N GLU A 95 -7.82 -0.13 -11.17
CA GLU A 95 -7.81 0.89 -10.12
C GLU A 95 -6.40 1.13 -9.57
N ALA A 96 -5.63 0.06 -9.31
CA ALA A 96 -4.26 0.19 -8.85
C ALA A 96 -3.35 0.89 -9.87
N THR A 97 -3.57 0.63 -11.17
CA THR A 97 -2.83 1.28 -12.26
C THR A 97 -3.15 2.76 -12.30
N LYS A 98 -4.43 3.13 -12.20
CA LYS A 98 -4.85 4.53 -12.15
C LYS A 98 -4.21 5.26 -10.96
N ILE A 99 -4.24 4.66 -9.77
CA ILE A 99 -3.60 5.23 -8.58
C ILE A 99 -2.09 5.38 -8.81
N MET A 100 -1.42 4.39 -9.40
CA MET A 100 0.01 4.47 -9.72
C MET A 100 0.32 5.64 -10.67
N GLU A 101 -0.48 5.82 -11.73
CA GLU A 101 -0.32 6.93 -12.68
C GLU A 101 -0.52 8.29 -12.01
N GLU A 102 -1.55 8.43 -11.17
CA GLU A 102 -1.80 9.64 -10.38
C GLU A 102 -0.60 9.96 -9.47
N ARG A 103 -0.07 8.94 -8.77
CA ARG A 103 1.10 9.12 -7.90
C ARG A 103 2.36 9.44 -8.68
N GLN A 104 2.55 8.84 -9.85
CA GLN A 104 3.69 9.11 -10.72
C GLN A 104 3.65 10.56 -11.21
N LYS A 105 2.49 11.05 -11.64
CA LYS A 105 2.33 12.44 -12.06
C LYS A 105 2.65 13.41 -10.93
N ILE A 106 2.16 13.13 -9.71
CA ILE A 106 2.47 13.92 -8.52
C ILE A 106 3.99 13.93 -8.27
N GLU A 107 4.67 12.80 -8.39
CA GLU A 107 6.13 12.72 -8.19
C GLU A 107 6.90 13.49 -9.28
N GLU A 108 6.47 13.42 -10.54
CA GLU A 108 7.06 14.15 -11.67
C GLU A 108 6.90 15.66 -11.52
N ASP A 109 5.69 16.14 -11.20
CA ASP A 109 5.40 17.56 -10.94
C ASP A 109 6.29 18.08 -9.80
N GLN A 110 6.45 17.29 -8.73
CA GLN A 110 7.32 17.63 -7.60
C GLN A 110 8.81 17.62 -7.96
N LEU A 111 9.25 16.68 -8.79
CA LEU A 111 10.64 16.61 -9.22
C LEU A 111 11.00 17.87 -10.02
N GLU A 112 10.08 18.38 -10.83
CA GLU A 112 10.27 19.63 -11.56
C GLU A 112 10.40 20.83 -10.62
N ASP A 113 9.51 20.95 -9.63
CA ASP A 113 9.62 21.97 -8.58
C ASP A 113 10.97 21.87 -7.86
N TYR A 114 11.38 20.65 -7.50
CA TYR A 114 12.64 20.40 -6.79
C TYR A 114 13.89 20.74 -7.58
N LYS A 115 13.90 20.70 -8.91
CA LYS A 115 15.09 21.09 -9.69
C LYS A 115 15.49 22.53 -9.42
N THR A 116 14.52 23.39 -9.09
CA THR A 116 14.74 24.82 -8.88
C THR A 116 14.98 25.20 -7.40
N MET A 117 14.77 24.27 -6.47
CA MET A 117 14.83 24.53 -5.02
C MET A 117 16.20 24.23 -4.40
N THR A 118 16.57 25.00 -3.37
CA THR A 118 17.72 24.67 -2.49
C THR A 118 17.42 23.44 -1.62
N LEU A 119 18.46 22.75 -1.15
CA LEU A 119 18.31 21.54 -0.31
C LEU A 119 17.43 21.79 0.94
N LYS A 120 17.67 22.88 1.66
CA LYS A 120 16.89 23.26 2.84
C LYS A 120 15.40 23.48 2.52
N CYS A 121 15.10 24.06 1.36
CA CYS A 121 13.72 24.23 0.91
C CYS A 121 13.07 22.88 0.59
N LYS A 122 13.79 21.95 -0.05
CA LYS A 122 13.28 20.59 -0.32
C LYS A 122 12.91 19.85 0.96
N GLU A 123 13.82 19.81 1.93
CA GLU A 123 13.59 19.16 3.23
C GLU A 123 12.39 19.76 3.96
N SER A 124 12.25 21.09 3.94
CA SER A 124 11.10 21.77 4.54
C SER A 124 9.79 21.43 3.83
N THR A 125 9.78 21.36 2.50
CA THR A 125 8.58 21.00 1.72
C THR A 125 8.14 19.58 2.03
N ILE A 126 9.05 18.61 1.99
CA ILE A 126 8.78 17.20 2.32
C ILE A 126 8.19 17.11 3.73
N ARG A 127 8.86 17.75 4.71
CA ARG A 127 8.41 17.76 6.10
C ARG A 127 7.00 18.32 6.23
N ASN A 128 6.70 19.46 5.59
CA ASN A 128 5.39 20.10 5.67
C ASN A 128 4.29 19.24 5.04
N ARG A 129 4.57 18.50 3.96
CA ARG A 129 3.60 17.59 3.35
C ARG A 129 3.29 16.39 4.24
N CYS A 130 4.32 15.77 4.82
CA CYS A 130 4.10 14.69 5.78
C CYS A 130 3.30 15.19 6.99
N ILE A 131 3.67 16.35 7.55
CA ILE A 131 2.92 16.96 8.65
C ILE A 131 1.48 17.22 8.24
N GLY A 132 1.24 17.86 7.10
CA GLY A 132 -0.11 18.15 6.61
C GLY A 132 -0.97 16.89 6.46
N TYR A 133 -0.41 15.82 5.90
CA TYR A 133 -1.11 14.53 5.77
C TYR A 133 -1.43 13.90 7.13
N PHE A 134 -0.44 13.80 8.03
CA PHE A 134 -0.69 13.18 9.35
C PHE A 134 -1.59 14.04 10.23
N SER A 135 -1.51 15.38 10.15
CA SER A 135 -2.43 16.26 10.86
C SER A 135 -3.86 16.16 10.32
N TYR A 136 -4.05 15.94 9.01
CA TYR A 136 -5.37 15.64 8.45
C TYR A 136 -5.93 14.34 9.02
N LEU A 137 -5.11 13.29 9.10
CA LEU A 137 -5.49 12.00 9.67
C LEU A 137 -5.79 12.01 11.18
N GLU A 138 -5.36 13.04 11.91
CA GLU A 138 -5.66 13.22 13.34
C GLU A 138 -6.94 14.02 13.59
N GLN A 139 -7.53 14.63 12.55
CA GLN A 139 -8.77 15.42 12.65
C GLN A 139 -10.05 14.59 12.50
N ASP A 140 -9.95 13.41 11.87
CA ASP A 140 -11.02 12.41 11.72
C ASP A 140 -11.02 11.39 12.88
#